data_AF-F8DER7-F1
#
_entry.id   AF-F8DER7-F1
#
_cell.length_a   1.000
_cell.length_b   1.000
_cell.length_c   1.000
_cell.angle_alpha   90.00
_cell.angle_beta   90.00
_cell.angle_gamma   90.00
#
_symmetry.space_group_name_H-M   'P 1'
#
loop_
_entity.id
_entity.type
_entity.pdbx_description
1 polymer ?
#
loop_
_entity_poly.entity_id
_entity_poly.type
_entity_poly.pdbx_seq_one_letter_code
_entity_poly.pdbx_strand_id
1 'polypeptide(L)' 'MSDETEWESSVMHVQFSTTDGTFITGSHLAIDVPAQEAVVGEAFFDDDYHGTCRFGLSEIEDLRVDGDVEIWNAERDGE' A
#
# COMPACT_ATOMS: atom_id res chain seq x y z
N MET A 1 6.53 15.99 -32.57
CA MET A 1 6.05 14.70 -32.06
C MET A 1 6.68 14.60 -30.69
N SER A 2 5.86 14.79 -29.66
CA SER A 2 6.29 14.65 -28.28
C SER A 2 6.15 13.17 -27.98
N ASP A 3 7.27 12.47 -27.77
CA ASP A 3 7.24 11.14 -27.17
C ASP A 3 6.85 11.32 -25.70
N GLU A 4 5.55 11.52 -25.45
CA GLU A 4 4.96 11.28 -24.15
C GLU A 4 4.97 9.76 -23.99
N THR A 5 5.98 9.25 -23.28
CA THR A 5 5.93 7.89 -22.75
C THR A 5 4.73 7.84 -21.82
N GLU A 6 3.61 7.34 -22.34
CA GLU A 6 2.47 6.91 -21.53
C GLU A 6 2.99 5.79 -20.64
N TRP A 7 3.36 6.14 -19.41
CA TRP A 7 3.40 5.15 -18.36
C TRP A 7 1.95 4.76 -18.15
N GLU A 8 1.54 3.63 -18.71
CA GLU A 8 0.38 2.91 -18.18
C GLU A 8 0.77 2.60 -16.73
N SER A 9 0.43 3.52 -15.83
CA SER A 9 0.54 3.31 -14.40
C SER A 9 -0.41 2.15 -14.13
N SER A 10 0.13 0.93 -14.02
CA SER A 10 -0.56 -0.16 -13.36
C SER A 10 -0.79 0.32 -11.92
N VAL A 11 -1.93 0.99 -11.69
CA VAL A 11 -2.33 1.43 -10.37
C VAL A 11 -2.57 0.16 -9.57
N MET A 12 -1.57 -0.26 -8.79
CA MET A 12 -1.76 -1.34 -7.82
C MET A 12 -2.83 -0.88 -6.83
N HIS A 13 -3.89 -1.65 -6.68
CA HIS A 13 -4.90 -1.37 -5.66
C HIS A 13 -4.68 -2.35 -4.51
N VAL A 14 -4.24 -1.81 -3.38
CA VAL A 14 -4.19 -2.50 -2.11
C VAL A 14 -5.54 -2.31 -1.44
N GLN A 15 -6.13 -3.39 -0.95
CA GLN A 15 -7.44 -3.38 -0.30
C GLN A 15 -7.40 -4.30 0.92
N PHE A 16 -7.85 -3.82 2.07
CA PHE A 16 -8.03 -4.66 3.25
C PHE A 16 -9.08 -4.08 4.19
N SER A 17 -9.53 -4.89 5.14
CA SER A 17 -10.31 -4.41 6.28
C SER A 17 -9.45 -4.45 7.54
N THR A 18 -9.63 -3.50 8.43
CA THR A 18 -9.03 -3.57 9.77
C THR A 18 -9.92 -4.38 10.71
N THR A 19 -9.36 -4.88 11.82
CA THR A 19 -10.10 -5.66 12.84
C THR A 19 -11.28 -4.91 13.48
N ASP A 20 -11.31 -3.58 13.38
CA ASP A 20 -12.44 -2.75 13.81
C ASP A 20 -13.54 -2.57 12.74
N GLY A 21 -13.34 -3.16 11.56
CA GLY A 21 -14.27 -3.13 10.43
C GLY A 21 -14.05 -2.00 9.45
N THR A 22 -13.02 -1.14 9.64
CA THR A 22 -12.73 -0.06 8.69
C THR A 22 -12.21 -0.64 7.38
N PHE A 23 -12.73 -0.15 6.26
CA PHE A 23 -12.30 -0.57 4.94
C PHE A 23 -11.25 0.39 4.38
N ILE A 24 -10.10 -0.15 3.98
CA ILE A 24 -8.93 0.61 3.54
C ILE A 24 -8.60 0.25 2.10
N THR A 25 -8.39 1.27 1.26
CA THR A 25 -7.77 1.11 -0.06
C THR A 25 -6.52 1.99 -0.17
N GLY A 26 -5.63 1.69 -1.12
CA GLY A 26 -4.48 2.54 -1.42
C GLY A 26 -3.69 2.08 -2.64
N SER A 27 -2.69 2.87 -3.03
CA SER A 27 -1.94 2.66 -4.29
C SER A 27 -0.61 1.91 -4.10
N HIS A 28 -0.06 1.92 -2.89
CA HIS A 28 1.26 1.37 -2.59
C HIS A 28 1.24 0.63 -1.26
N LEU A 29 1.94 -0.50 -1.16
CA LEU A 29 2.14 -1.24 0.08
C LEU A 29 3.62 -1.53 0.31
N ALA A 30 4.11 -1.17 1.49
CA ALA A 30 5.39 -1.63 2.01
C ALA A 30 5.18 -2.34 3.34
N ILE A 31 5.97 -3.38 3.62
CA ILE A 31 5.93 -4.12 4.89
C ILE A 31 7.22 -3.84 5.66
N ASP A 32 7.12 -3.16 6.80
CA ASP A 32 8.21 -3.00 7.76
C ASP A 32 8.18 -4.21 8.72
N VAL A 33 8.96 -5.24 8.36
CA VAL A 33 9.03 -6.49 9.12
C VAL A 33 9.54 -6.25 10.56
N PRO A 34 10.60 -5.45 10.82
CA PRO A 34 11.01 -5.12 12.18
C PRO A 34 9.92 -4.43 13.02
N ALA A 35 9.17 -3.50 12.43
CA ALA A 35 8.10 -2.79 13.14
C ALA A 35 6.80 -3.60 13.24
N GLN A 36 6.65 -4.68 12.47
CA GLN A 36 5.38 -5.41 12.29
C GLN A 36 4.27 -4.48 11.77
N GLU A 37 4.60 -3.62 10.81
CA GLU A 37 3.69 -2.64 10.23
C GLU A 37 3.60 -2.77 8.71
N ALA A 38 2.41 -2.50 8.17
CA ALA A 38 2.19 -2.19 6.77
C ALA A 38 2.11 -0.67 6.60
N VAL A 39 2.81 -0.14 5.59
CA VAL A 39 2.76 1.26 5.18
C VAL A 39 2.01 1.33 3.86
N VAL A 40 0.89 2.05 3.86
CA VAL A 40 0.03 2.20 2.70
C VAL A 40 0.14 3.63 2.19
N GLY A 41 0.54 3.79 0.93
CA GLY A 41 0.58 5.09 0.25
C GLY A 41 -0.74 5.41 -0.43
N GLU A 42 -1.11 6.69 -0.41
CA GLU A 42 -2.39 7.20 -0.97
C GLU A 42 -3.61 6.42 -0.43
N ALA A 43 -3.65 6.23 0.88
CA ALA A 43 -4.70 5.49 1.55
C ALA A 43 -6.03 6.26 1.58
N PHE A 44 -7.13 5.53 1.38
CA PHE A 44 -8.50 6.00 1.50
C PHE A 44 -9.27 5.16 2.51
N PHE A 45 -10.03 5.81 3.39
CA PHE A 45 -10.86 5.18 4.41
C PHE A 45 -12.31 5.56 4.09
N ASP A 46 -13.16 4.60 3.71
CA ASP A 46 -14.54 4.87 3.29
C ASP A 46 -14.68 6.07 2.31
N ASP A 47 -13.82 6.10 1.28
CA ASP A 47 -13.68 7.13 0.24
C ASP A 47 -13.03 8.48 0.67
N ASP A 48 -12.66 8.66 1.94
CA ASP A 48 -11.91 9.83 2.40
C ASP A 48 -10.39 9.63 2.24
N TYR A 49 -9.69 10.60 1.64
CA TYR A 49 -8.24 10.52 1.41
C TYR A 49 -7.42 10.86 2.68
N HIS A 50 -6.48 9.99 3.03
CA HIS A 50 -5.62 10.14 4.21
C HIS A 50 -4.11 10.22 3.90
N GLY A 51 -3.69 10.03 2.65
CA GLY A 51 -2.27 10.09 2.27
C GLY A 51 -1.49 8.84 2.68
N THR A 52 -0.39 8.96 3.43
CA THR A 52 0.38 7.77 3.87
C THR A 52 -0.04 7.35 5.26
N CYS A 53 -0.50 6.10 5.39
CA CYS A 53 -0.96 5.52 6.64
C CYS A 53 -0.11 4.31 7.04
N ARG A 54 -0.05 4.02 8.34
CA ARG A 54 0.61 2.85 8.91
C ARG A 54 -0.41 2.02 9.68
N PHE A 55 -0.31 0.72 9.54
CA PHE A 55 -1.21 -0.25 10.16
C PHE A 55 -0.37 -1.36 10.76
N GLY A 56 -0.64 -1.77 11.99
CA GLY A 56 -0.05 -2.98 12.54
C GLY A 56 -0.48 -4.19 11.72
N LEU A 57 0.42 -5.13 11.44
CA LEU A 57 0.09 -6.35 10.67
C LEU A 57 -0.99 -7.20 11.37
N SER A 58 -1.11 -7.10 12.69
CA SER A 58 -2.17 -7.75 13.46
C SER A 58 -3.55 -7.10 13.30
N GLU A 59 -3.62 -5.89 12.78
CA GLU A 59 -4.86 -5.14 12.58
C GLU A 59 -5.46 -5.41 11.19
N ILE A 60 -4.70 -6.02 10.27
CA ILE A 60 -5.10 -6.23 8.87
C ILE A 60 -5.80 -7.58 8.71
N GLU A 61 -7.00 -7.55 8.14
CA GLU A 61 -7.79 -8.70 7.74
C GLU A 61 -8.04 -8.67 6.22
N ASP A 62 -8.08 -9.84 5.59
CA ASP A 62 -8.46 -10.02 4.18
C ASP A 62 -7.68 -9.13 3.16
N LEU A 63 -6.37 -9.00 3.34
CA LEU A 63 -5.51 -8.25 2.41
C LEU A 63 -5.59 -8.78 0.97
N ARG A 64 -5.91 -7.88 0.05
CA ARG A 64 -5.92 -8.08 -1.40
C ARG A 64 -5.02 -7.05 -2.06
N VAL A 65 -4.34 -7.50 -3.10
CA VAL A 65 -3.53 -6.65 -3.98
C VAL A 65 -3.93 -7.00 -5.39
N ASP A 66 -4.56 -6.03 -6.07
CA ASP A 66 -4.97 -6.16 -7.45
C ASP A 66 -3.96 -5.44 -8.36
N GLY A 67 -3.51 -6.14 -9.41
CA GLY A 67 -2.57 -5.63 -10.40
C GLY A 67 -1.28 -6.44 -10.48
N ASP A 68 -0.30 -5.90 -11.21
CA ASP A 68 1.04 -6.47 -11.30
C ASP A 68 1.80 -6.20 -10.01
N VAL A 69 2.23 -7.25 -9.31
CA VAL A 69 2.95 -7.14 -8.03
C VAL A 69 4.45 -7.22 -8.28
N GLU A 70 5.16 -6.17 -7.94
CA GLU A 70 6.62 -6.17 -7.87
C GLU A 70 7.09 -6.14 -6.41
N ILE A 71 7.92 -7.10 -6.02
CA ILE A 71 8.44 -7.21 -4.65
C ILE A 71 9.89 -6.70 -4.63
N TRP A 72 10.11 -5.63 -3.86
CA TRP A 72 11.41 -5.01 -3.66
C TRP A 72 11.83 -5.13 -2.21
N ASN A 73 13.07 -5.59 -1.96
CA ASN A 73 13.67 -5.52 -0.64
C ASN A 73 14.44 -4.20 -0.53
N ALA A 74 14.01 -3.30 0.35
CA ALA A 74 14.80 -2.14 0.70
C ALA A 74 15.86 -2.57 1.72
N GLU A 75 17.13 -2.61 1.31
CA GLU A 75 18.24 -2.72 2.26
C GLU A 75 18.29 -1.43 3.06
N ARG A 76 18.05 -1.52 4.37
CA ARG A 76 18.32 -0.40 5.28
C ARG A 76 19.83 -0.35 5.45
N ASP A 77 20.50 0.53 4.71
CA ASP A 77 21.92 0.80 4.91
C ASP A 77 22.14 1.09 6.40
N GLY A 78 22.85 0.17 7.06
CA GLY A 78 23.14 0.25 8.48
C GLY A 78 24.20 1.32 8.73
N GLU A 79 23.79 2.41 9.38
CA GLU A 79 24.69 3.29 10.13
C GLU A 79 24.77 2.87 11.60
#